data_AF-A0A851G0B3-F1
#
_entry.id   AF-A0A851G0B3-F1
#
_cell.length_a   1.000
_cell.length_b   1.000
_cell.length_c   1.000
_cell.angle_alpha   90.00
_cell.angle_beta   90.00
_cell.angle_gamma   90.00
#
_symmetry.space_group_name_H-M   'P 1'
#
loop_
_entity.id
_entity.type
_entity.pdbx_description
1 polymer ?
#
loop_
_entity_poly.entity_id
_entity_poly.type
_entity_poly.pdbx_seq_one_letter_code
_entity_poly.pdbx_strand_id
1 'polypeptide(L)'
;MSPLMIESADFSQKLGLISRNVEHTEAFLARGTVDFQLPGYLLPAGYRLLKSRYSDEYRLVTTDDGKPYTAYAVKLAFHKEITFPHGAATQVMVWRTPRAVHQRVISGLPQLFFQWVLSEYDIVVSDSEQTGDGQRFWLRMIDWAFTMNYRISVADGTEGEEWRLTPVNSYAELEERWIAFAWGDDRDVHPHRRLVISKV
;
A
#
# COMPACT_ATOMS: atom_id res chain seq x y z
N MET A 1 14.67 18.38 21.56
CA MET A 1 13.71 17.27 21.50
C MET A 1 14.17 16.38 20.37
N SER A 2 14.79 15.24 20.67
CA SER A 2 15.28 14.32 19.64
C SER A 2 14.08 13.62 19.00
N PRO A 3 14.05 13.42 17.68
CA PRO A 3 12.93 12.75 17.04
C PRO A 3 12.81 11.34 17.59
N LEU A 4 11.60 10.96 18.01
CA LEU A 4 11.23 9.57 18.25
C LEU A 4 11.40 8.85 16.91
N MET A 5 12.53 8.18 16.72
CA MET A 5 12.75 7.24 15.64
C MET A 5 11.79 6.08 15.90
N ILE A 6 10.56 6.20 15.40
CA ILE A 6 9.64 5.07 15.29
C ILE A 6 10.41 4.03 14.48
N GLU A 7 10.48 2.80 14.98
CA GLU A 7 11.05 1.66 14.27
C GLU A 7 10.29 1.53 12.95
N SER A 8 10.74 2.22 11.90
CA SER A 8 10.18 2.11 10.55
C SER A 8 10.02 0.63 10.28
N ALA A 9 8.78 0.14 10.22
CA ALA A 9 8.42 -1.28 10.34
C ALA A 9 9.56 -2.17 9.84
N ASP A 10 10.17 -2.98 10.72
CA ASP A 10 11.31 -3.90 10.54
C ASP A 10 11.68 -4.24 9.08
N PHE A 11 10.69 -4.53 8.22
CA PHE A 11 10.81 -4.71 6.78
C PHE A 11 11.42 -3.54 5.95
N SER A 12 11.05 -2.27 6.18
CA SER A 12 11.62 -1.13 5.46
C SER A 12 13.10 -0.92 5.82
N GLN A 13 13.47 -1.14 7.10
CA GLN A 13 14.87 -1.17 7.54
C GLN A 13 15.66 -2.33 6.93
N LYS A 14 14.98 -3.44 6.69
CA LYS A 14 15.53 -4.63 6.04
C LYS A 14 15.78 -4.44 4.55
N LEU A 15 15.01 -3.61 3.85
CA LEU A 15 15.29 -3.30 2.43
C LEU A 15 16.06 -1.98 2.21
N GLY A 16 16.15 -1.12 3.22
CA GLY A 16 16.70 0.24 3.12
C GLY A 16 18.22 0.32 2.89
N LEU A 17 18.99 -0.69 3.31
CA LEU A 17 20.42 -0.80 3.00
C LEU A 17 20.64 -1.78 1.84
N ILE A 18 21.56 -1.46 0.93
CA ILE A 18 21.84 -2.30 -0.26
C ILE A 18 22.19 -3.74 0.15
N SER A 19 23.09 -3.91 1.13
CA SER A 19 23.48 -5.24 1.62
C SER A 19 22.31 -6.05 2.17
N ARG A 20 21.44 -5.40 2.95
CA ARG A 20 20.24 -6.05 3.50
C ARG A 20 19.21 -6.34 2.41
N ASN A 21 19.07 -5.46 1.42
CA ASN A 21 18.16 -5.70 0.29
C ASN A 21 18.51 -6.99 -0.44
N VAL A 22 19.80 -7.23 -0.72
CA VAL A 22 20.26 -8.46 -1.36
C VAL A 22 19.89 -9.68 -0.52
N GLU A 23 20.28 -9.71 0.76
CA GLU A 23 19.98 -10.82 1.67
C GLU A 23 18.47 -11.09 1.76
N HIS A 24 17.66 -10.03 1.88
CA HIS A 24 16.21 -10.15 1.93
C HIS A 24 15.57 -10.56 0.61
N THR A 25 16.22 -10.27 -0.51
CA THR A 25 15.76 -10.72 -1.83
C THR A 25 16.10 -12.19 -2.02
N GLU A 26 17.31 -12.63 -1.65
CA GLU A 26 17.71 -14.04 -1.65
C GLU A 26 16.77 -14.87 -0.76
N ALA A 27 16.50 -14.41 0.46
CA ALA A 27 15.58 -15.10 1.37
C ALA A 27 14.13 -15.14 0.86
N PHE A 28 13.68 -14.11 0.14
CA PHE A 28 12.35 -14.10 -0.48
C PHE A 28 12.28 -15.12 -1.62
N LEU A 29 13.29 -15.17 -2.49
CA LEU A 29 13.38 -16.12 -3.59
C LEU A 29 13.48 -17.57 -3.09
N ALA A 30 14.33 -17.81 -2.09
CA ALA A 30 14.56 -19.14 -1.52
C ALA A 30 13.33 -19.74 -0.84
N ARG A 31 12.46 -18.91 -0.24
CA ARG A 31 11.20 -19.37 0.35
C ARG A 31 10.24 -19.92 -0.71
N GLY A 32 10.32 -19.43 -1.94
CA GLY A 32 9.52 -19.91 -3.06
C GLY A 32 8.57 -18.84 -3.58
N THR A 33 8.71 -18.56 -4.88
CA THR A 33 7.95 -17.54 -5.59
C THR A 33 7.31 -18.09 -6.86
N VAL A 34 6.43 -17.31 -7.45
CA VAL A 34 5.87 -17.51 -8.79
C VAL A 34 5.92 -16.20 -9.56
N ASP A 35 6.05 -16.29 -10.88
CA ASP A 35 5.92 -15.10 -11.72
C ASP A 35 4.48 -14.55 -11.61
N PHE A 36 4.39 -13.23 -11.47
CA PHE A 36 3.13 -12.51 -11.36
C PHE A 36 3.02 -11.50 -12.48
N GLN A 37 1.90 -11.54 -13.19
CA GLN A 37 1.59 -10.58 -14.25
C GLN A 37 0.64 -9.54 -13.68
N LEU A 38 1.11 -8.29 -13.62
CA LEU A 38 0.28 -7.17 -13.22
C LEU A 38 -0.38 -6.58 -14.47
N PRO A 39 -1.73 -6.60 -14.59
CA PRO A 39 -2.42 -6.07 -15.76
C PRO A 39 -2.01 -4.61 -16.05
N GLY A 40 -1.74 -4.30 -17.31
CA GLY A 40 -1.32 -2.97 -17.75
C GLY A 40 0.15 -2.61 -17.47
N TYR A 41 0.92 -3.49 -16.82
CA TYR A 41 2.35 -3.26 -16.59
C TYR A 41 3.21 -4.04 -17.59
N LEU A 42 3.93 -3.33 -18.45
CA LEU A 42 4.94 -3.94 -19.31
C LEU A 42 6.24 -4.12 -18.52
N LEU A 43 6.58 -5.38 -18.21
CA LEU A 43 7.76 -5.72 -17.45
C LEU A 43 9.05 -5.37 -18.24
N PRO A 44 9.91 -4.48 -17.72
CA PRO A 44 11.14 -4.12 -18.43
C PRO A 44 12.16 -5.27 -18.46
N ALA A 45 13.00 -5.30 -19.49
CA ALA A 45 14.05 -6.30 -19.62
C ALA A 45 14.97 -6.31 -18.38
N GLY A 46 15.27 -7.51 -17.87
CA GLY A 46 16.09 -7.69 -16.67
C GLY A 46 15.33 -7.56 -15.35
N TYR A 47 14.02 -7.33 -15.37
CA TYR A 47 13.16 -7.34 -14.17
C TYR A 47 12.22 -8.54 -14.21
N ARG A 48 11.80 -8.98 -13.02
CA ARG A 48 10.78 -9.99 -12.81
C ARG A 48 9.83 -9.51 -11.72
N LEU A 49 8.53 -9.56 -11.99
CA LEU A 49 7.52 -9.33 -10.97
C LEU A 49 7.10 -10.67 -10.39
N LEU A 50 7.27 -10.84 -9.08
CA LEU A 50 7.14 -12.11 -8.39
C LEU A 50 6.14 -12.01 -7.25
N LYS A 51 5.32 -13.04 -7.05
CA LYS A 51 4.49 -13.24 -5.85
C LYS A 51 5.09 -14.31 -4.96
N SER A 52 5.07 -14.09 -3.65
CA SER A 52 5.29 -15.14 -2.64
C SER A 52 4.24 -16.25 -2.78
N ARG A 53 4.65 -17.51 -2.60
CA ARG A 53 3.70 -18.64 -2.55
C ARG A 53 2.94 -18.75 -1.23
N TYR A 54 3.39 -18.05 -0.18
CA TYR A 54 2.90 -18.21 1.19
C TYR A 54 2.24 -16.95 1.76
N SER A 55 2.22 -15.87 0.99
CA SER A 55 1.67 -14.58 1.42
C SER A 55 1.29 -13.73 0.22
N ASP A 56 0.50 -12.69 0.45
CA ASP A 56 0.19 -11.68 -0.55
C ASP A 56 1.26 -10.59 -0.60
N GLU A 57 2.51 -11.04 -0.70
CA GLU A 57 3.69 -10.21 -0.92
C GLU A 57 4.15 -10.32 -2.36
N TYR A 58 4.34 -9.17 -3.00
CA TYR A 58 4.73 -9.03 -4.39
C TYR A 58 6.00 -8.19 -4.47
N ARG A 59 6.97 -8.60 -5.30
CA ARG A 59 8.23 -7.90 -5.46
C ARG A 59 8.61 -7.78 -6.93
N LEU A 60 9.02 -6.59 -7.33
CA LEU A 60 9.77 -6.39 -8.57
C LEU A 60 11.26 -6.61 -8.26
N VAL A 61 11.80 -7.70 -8.79
CA VAL A 61 13.18 -8.15 -8.58
C VAL A 61 13.98 -7.96 -9.85
N THR A 62 15.24 -7.57 -9.71
CA THR A 62 16.23 -7.49 -10.78
C THR A 62 17.57 -8.05 -10.28
N THR A 63 18.61 -7.92 -11.11
CA THR A 63 19.99 -8.20 -10.72
C THR A 63 20.75 -6.89 -10.68
N ASP A 64 21.49 -6.67 -9.61
CA ASP A 64 22.32 -5.49 -9.37
C ASP A 64 23.69 -5.97 -8.88
N ASP A 65 24.76 -5.61 -9.60
CA ASP A 65 26.11 -6.14 -9.42
C ASP A 65 26.17 -7.68 -9.33
N GLY A 66 25.38 -8.37 -10.17
CA GLY A 66 25.33 -9.83 -10.23
C GLY A 66 24.55 -10.50 -9.10
N LYS A 67 23.96 -9.72 -8.19
CA LYS A 67 23.17 -10.23 -7.06
C LYS A 67 21.69 -9.88 -7.20
N PRO A 68 20.78 -10.71 -6.68
CA PRO A 68 19.36 -10.40 -6.75
C PRO A 68 19.03 -9.17 -5.89
N TYR A 69 18.18 -8.30 -6.43
CA TYR A 69 17.84 -7.01 -5.82
C TYR A 69 16.35 -6.72 -5.96
N THR A 70 15.70 -6.36 -4.87
CA THR A 70 14.31 -5.89 -4.87
C THR A 70 14.30 -4.40 -5.19
N ALA A 71 13.65 -4.01 -6.29
CA ALA A 71 13.44 -2.61 -6.67
C ALA A 71 12.12 -2.04 -6.12
N TYR A 72 11.10 -2.89 -5.99
CA TYR A 72 9.78 -2.53 -5.46
C TYR A 72 9.22 -3.71 -4.68
N ALA A 73 8.53 -3.46 -3.56
CA ALA A 73 7.80 -4.47 -2.82
C ALA A 73 6.47 -3.93 -2.31
N VAL A 74 5.42 -4.76 -2.36
CA VAL A 74 4.12 -4.47 -1.75
C VAL A 74 3.61 -5.72 -1.05
N LYS A 75 3.00 -5.54 0.11
CA LYS A 75 2.30 -6.61 0.83
C LYS A 75 0.89 -6.17 1.15
N LEU A 76 -0.06 -7.02 0.81
CA LEU A 76 -1.49 -6.79 1.00
C LEU A 76 -1.99 -7.70 2.12
N ALA A 77 -3.06 -7.26 2.79
CA ALA A 77 -3.90 -8.09 3.64
C ALA A 77 -5.34 -7.96 3.15
N PHE A 78 -5.99 -9.09 2.91
CA PHE A 78 -7.38 -9.15 2.48
C PHE A 78 -8.30 -9.45 3.66
N HIS A 79 -9.42 -8.76 3.74
CA HIS A 79 -10.43 -8.91 4.79
C HIS A 79 -11.81 -8.53 4.24
N LYS A 80 -12.87 -8.71 5.04
CA LYS A 80 -14.25 -8.46 4.60
C LYS A 80 -15.07 -7.60 5.54
N GLU A 81 -14.53 -7.27 6.71
CA GLU A 81 -15.30 -6.69 7.81
C GLU A 81 -15.87 -5.31 7.44
N ILE A 82 -15.07 -4.47 6.77
CA ILE A 82 -15.43 -3.07 6.49
C ILE A 82 -16.33 -2.91 5.26
N THR A 83 -16.14 -3.74 4.23
CA THR A 83 -16.84 -3.61 2.94
C THR A 83 -17.65 -4.84 2.57
N PHE A 84 -18.20 -5.53 3.56
CA PHE A 84 -19.05 -6.69 3.33
C PHE A 84 -20.22 -6.35 2.39
N PRO A 85 -20.57 -7.20 1.40
CA PRO A 85 -20.01 -8.51 1.09
C PRO A 85 -18.83 -8.50 0.09
N HIS A 86 -18.45 -7.34 -0.44
CA HIS A 86 -17.51 -7.20 -1.55
C HIS A 86 -16.08 -7.61 -1.16
N GLY A 87 -15.65 -7.27 0.06
CA GLY A 87 -14.29 -7.54 0.53
C GLY A 87 -13.33 -6.41 0.22
N ALA A 88 -12.25 -6.33 1.00
CA ALA A 88 -11.28 -5.26 0.94
C ALA A 88 -9.85 -5.79 1.03
N ALA A 89 -8.93 -5.03 0.48
CA ALA A 89 -7.51 -5.12 0.76
C ALA A 89 -7.06 -3.88 1.53
N THR A 90 -6.18 -4.08 2.49
CA THR A 90 -5.38 -3.01 3.08
C THR A 90 -3.93 -3.23 2.71
N GLN A 91 -3.28 -2.14 2.32
CA GLN A 91 -1.84 -2.15 2.12
C GLN A 91 -1.15 -2.21 3.47
N VAL A 92 -0.55 -3.36 3.79
CA VAL A 92 0.26 -3.53 5.00
C VAL A 92 1.64 -2.91 4.79
N MET A 93 2.11 -2.84 3.54
CA MET A 93 3.46 -2.38 3.24
C MET A 93 3.62 -2.00 1.78
N VAL A 94 4.32 -0.88 1.54
CA VAL A 94 4.89 -0.52 0.23
C VAL A 94 6.32 -0.06 0.47
N TRP A 95 7.25 -0.65 -0.26
CA TRP A 95 8.65 -0.24 -0.25
C TRP A 95 9.14 -0.01 -1.68
N ARG A 96 9.92 1.05 -1.84
CA ARG A 96 10.52 1.48 -3.10
C ARG A 96 12.00 1.71 -2.87
N THR A 97 12.84 1.19 -3.75
CA THR A 97 14.28 1.46 -3.67
C THR A 97 14.55 2.97 -3.78
N PRO A 98 15.49 3.53 -3.00
CA PRO A 98 15.95 4.90 -3.18
C PRO A 98 16.90 5.06 -4.38
N ARG A 99 17.38 3.96 -5.00
CA ARG A 99 18.34 4.04 -6.10
C ARG A 99 17.70 4.68 -7.33
N ALA A 100 18.35 5.72 -7.86
CA ALA A 100 17.87 6.50 -9.00
C ALA A 100 17.66 5.64 -10.27
N VAL A 101 18.51 4.64 -10.49
CA VAL A 101 18.49 3.78 -11.69
C VAL A 101 17.18 3.03 -11.87
N HIS A 102 16.47 2.72 -10.78
CA HIS A 102 15.20 1.97 -10.83
C HIS A 102 13.96 2.88 -10.82
N GLN A 103 14.11 4.20 -10.61
CA GLN A 103 12.95 5.10 -10.40
C GLN A 103 11.98 5.10 -11.58
N ARG A 104 12.49 5.07 -12.81
CA ARG A 104 11.67 5.02 -14.03
C ARG A 104 10.80 3.77 -14.10
N VAL A 105 11.28 2.66 -13.53
CA VAL A 105 10.61 1.36 -13.58
C VAL A 105 9.51 1.26 -12.51
N ILE A 106 9.67 1.95 -11.38
CA ILE A 106 8.81 1.81 -10.20
C ILE A 106 7.83 2.97 -9.98
N SER A 107 7.94 4.07 -10.73
CA SER A 107 7.21 5.32 -10.46
C SER A 107 5.69 5.20 -10.52
N GLY A 108 5.14 4.31 -11.36
CA GLY A 108 3.70 4.08 -11.51
C GLY A 108 3.18 2.77 -10.90
N LEU A 109 4.05 1.97 -10.27
CA LEU A 109 3.65 0.68 -9.73
C LEU A 109 2.57 0.74 -8.64
N PRO A 110 2.58 1.70 -7.69
CA PRO A 110 1.52 1.78 -6.69
C PRO A 110 0.12 1.90 -7.30
N GLN A 111 -0.06 2.78 -8.29
CA GLN A 111 -1.33 2.97 -8.98
C GLN A 111 -1.74 1.70 -9.73
N LEU A 112 -0.84 1.06 -10.47
CA LEU A 112 -1.14 -0.17 -11.21
C LEU A 112 -1.55 -1.32 -10.28
N PHE A 113 -0.83 -1.50 -9.16
CA PHE A 113 -1.22 -2.48 -8.13
C PHE A 113 -2.60 -2.17 -7.57
N PHE A 114 -2.88 -0.90 -7.26
CA PHE A 114 -4.16 -0.52 -6.68
C PHE A 114 -5.29 -0.65 -7.70
N GLN A 115 -5.07 -0.36 -8.98
CA GLN A 115 -6.05 -0.63 -10.04
C GLN A 115 -6.37 -2.13 -10.15
N TRP A 116 -5.36 -2.99 -10.08
CA TRP A 116 -5.55 -4.44 -10.08
C TRP A 116 -6.31 -4.91 -8.84
N VAL A 117 -5.99 -4.40 -7.65
CA VAL A 117 -6.75 -4.72 -6.43
C VAL A 117 -8.20 -4.26 -6.57
N LEU A 118 -8.41 -3.02 -7.02
CA LEU A 118 -9.72 -2.40 -7.23
C LEU A 118 -10.56 -3.07 -8.33
N SER A 119 -10.00 -3.99 -9.12
CA SER A 119 -10.82 -4.76 -10.05
C SER A 119 -11.65 -5.85 -9.37
N GLU A 120 -11.30 -6.24 -8.14
CA GLU A 120 -11.97 -7.32 -7.41
C GLU A 120 -12.29 -6.99 -5.95
N TYR A 121 -11.59 -6.04 -5.33
CA TYR A 121 -11.71 -5.70 -3.92
C TYR A 121 -11.76 -4.18 -3.71
N ASP A 122 -12.35 -3.73 -2.62
CA ASP A 122 -12.16 -2.34 -2.17
C ASP A 122 -10.76 -2.16 -1.57
N ILE A 123 -10.28 -0.91 -1.50
CA ILE A 123 -9.06 -0.58 -0.77
C ILE A 123 -9.43 0.18 0.49
N VAL A 124 -9.12 -0.42 1.64
CA VAL A 124 -9.21 0.26 2.93
C VAL A 124 -7.91 1.01 3.17
N VAL A 125 -8.02 2.33 3.22
CA VAL A 125 -6.96 3.27 3.55
C VAL A 125 -6.76 3.23 5.06
N SER A 126 -5.63 2.66 5.47
CA SER A 126 -5.24 2.54 6.86
C SER A 126 -3.77 2.91 6.96
N ASP A 127 -3.46 3.85 7.84
CA ASP A 127 -2.12 3.98 8.39
C ASP A 127 -2.17 3.50 9.83
N SER A 128 -1.95 2.20 10.06
CA SER A 128 -1.97 1.62 11.41
C SER A 128 -0.92 2.23 12.32
N GLU A 129 0.15 2.80 11.74
CA GLU A 129 1.23 3.47 12.45
C GLU A 129 1.05 4.99 12.49
N GLN A 130 0.04 5.54 11.79
CA GLN A 130 -0.29 6.98 11.70
C GLN A 130 0.95 7.85 11.41
N THR A 131 1.82 7.39 10.51
CA THR A 131 3.06 8.10 10.16
C THR A 131 2.79 9.22 9.15
N GLY A 132 3.54 10.32 9.24
CA GLY A 132 3.40 11.41 8.26
C GLY A 132 3.71 10.97 6.81
N ASP A 133 4.61 10.00 6.61
CA ASP A 133 4.90 9.44 5.29
C ASP A 133 3.76 8.55 4.76
N GLY A 134 3.15 7.74 5.64
CA GLY A 134 1.99 6.92 5.31
C GLY A 134 0.78 7.78 4.94
N GLN A 135 0.48 8.81 5.74
CA GLN A 135 -0.57 9.78 5.42
C GLN A 135 -0.32 10.44 4.05
N ARG A 136 0.88 10.96 3.79
CA ARG A 136 1.23 11.56 2.48
C ARG A 136 1.12 10.58 1.32
N PHE A 137 1.46 9.31 1.54
CA PHE A 137 1.25 8.28 0.52
C PHE A 137 -0.24 8.11 0.23
N TRP A 138 -1.06 7.93 1.25
CA TRP A 138 -2.50 7.71 1.09
C TRP A 138 -3.23 8.91 0.50
N LEU A 139 -2.88 10.14 0.89
CA LEU A 139 -3.46 11.35 0.28
C LEU A 139 -3.18 11.40 -1.24
N ARG A 140 -1.97 11.04 -1.68
CA ARG A 140 -1.66 10.93 -3.12
C ARG A 140 -2.48 9.84 -3.82
N MET A 141 -2.75 8.72 -3.14
CA MET A 141 -3.57 7.65 -3.70
C MET A 141 -5.06 8.02 -3.74
N ILE A 142 -5.55 8.79 -2.78
CA ILE A 142 -6.93 9.30 -2.76
C ILE A 142 -7.12 10.36 -3.85
N ASP A 143 -6.21 11.33 -3.96
CA ASP A 143 -6.20 12.31 -5.06
C ASP A 143 -6.22 11.61 -6.42
N TRP A 144 -5.32 10.64 -6.63
CA TRP A 144 -5.33 9.81 -7.82
C TRP A 144 -6.67 9.07 -8.03
N ALA A 145 -7.27 8.51 -6.98
CA ALA A 145 -8.55 7.82 -7.09
C ALA A 145 -9.69 8.75 -7.53
N PHE A 146 -9.71 10.01 -7.09
CA PHE A 146 -10.64 11.02 -7.63
C PHE A 146 -10.44 11.24 -9.13
N THR A 147 -9.20 11.33 -9.62
CA THR A 147 -8.94 11.48 -11.08
C THR A 147 -9.41 10.29 -11.90
N MET A 148 -9.53 9.11 -11.27
CA MET A 148 -10.02 7.87 -11.89
C MET A 148 -11.54 7.70 -11.75
N ASN A 149 -12.26 8.67 -11.18
CA ASN A 149 -13.68 8.58 -10.82
C ASN A 149 -14.02 7.37 -9.93
N TYR A 150 -13.10 6.98 -9.04
CA TYR A 150 -13.40 5.98 -8.02
C TYR A 150 -14.18 6.62 -6.87
N ARG A 151 -15.02 5.83 -6.22
CA ARG A 151 -15.80 6.28 -5.07
C ARG A 151 -14.91 6.28 -3.83
N ILE A 152 -14.92 7.40 -3.12
CA ILE A 152 -14.31 7.52 -1.80
C ILE A 152 -15.41 7.50 -0.74
N SER A 153 -15.19 6.77 0.34
CA SER A 153 -16.13 6.69 1.47
C SER A 153 -15.39 6.62 2.79
N VAL A 154 -16.09 6.94 3.87
CA VAL A 154 -15.60 6.91 5.24
C VAL A 154 -16.35 5.83 5.99
N ALA A 155 -15.63 5.03 6.77
CA ALA A 155 -16.17 4.04 7.67
C ALA A 155 -15.77 4.40 9.11
N ASP A 156 -16.75 4.51 10.01
CA ASP A 156 -16.51 4.76 11.43
C ASP A 156 -16.74 3.49 12.24
N GLY A 157 -15.66 2.81 12.65
CA GLY A 157 -15.72 1.64 13.50
C GLY A 157 -15.89 1.95 15.00
N THR A 158 -16.02 3.22 15.37
CA THR A 158 -16.33 3.62 16.75
C THR A 158 -17.83 3.63 17.04
N GLU A 159 -18.66 3.72 15.99
CA GLU A 159 -20.13 3.78 16.09
C GLU A 159 -20.76 2.40 15.83
N GLY A 160 -20.50 1.45 16.75
CA GLY A 160 -21.11 0.12 16.72
C GLY A 160 -20.41 -0.90 15.81
N GLU A 161 -21.04 -2.06 15.62
CA GLU A 161 -20.44 -3.20 14.89
C GLU A 161 -20.66 -3.13 13.36
N GLU A 162 -21.63 -2.33 12.89
CA GLU A 162 -21.93 -2.20 11.47
C GLU A 162 -21.10 -1.10 10.82
N TRP A 163 -20.16 -1.49 9.94
CA TRP A 163 -19.36 -0.56 9.15
C TRP A 163 -20.20 0.16 8.08
N ARG A 164 -20.80 1.30 8.44
CA ARG A 164 -21.51 2.14 7.49
C ARG A 164 -20.56 3.01 6.69
N LEU A 165 -20.65 2.92 5.36
CA LEU A 165 -19.86 3.73 4.44
C LEU A 165 -20.58 5.03 4.11
N THR A 166 -20.03 6.15 4.58
CA THR A 166 -20.50 7.50 4.23
C THR A 166 -19.72 7.99 3.00
N PRO A 167 -20.38 8.31 1.88
CA PRO A 167 -19.69 8.77 0.68
C PRO A 167 -19.05 10.14 0.88
N VAL A 168 -17.85 10.32 0.31
CA VAL A 168 -17.15 11.60 0.21
C VAL A 168 -17.32 12.13 -1.20
N ASN A 169 -17.99 13.27 -1.37
CA ASN A 169 -18.49 13.72 -2.67
C ASN A 169 -17.49 14.58 -3.43
N SER A 170 -16.48 15.13 -2.75
CA SER A 170 -15.45 15.94 -3.38
C SER A 170 -14.14 15.92 -2.59
N TYR A 171 -13.05 16.28 -3.27
CA TYR A 171 -11.75 16.47 -2.61
C TYR A 171 -11.78 17.61 -1.58
N ALA A 172 -12.53 18.69 -1.84
CA ALA A 172 -12.71 19.79 -0.88
C ALA A 172 -13.38 19.29 0.42
N GLU A 173 -14.44 18.48 0.29
CA GLU A 173 -15.09 17.85 1.46
C GLU A 173 -14.12 16.93 2.23
N LEU A 174 -13.28 16.18 1.50
CA LEU A 174 -12.24 15.35 2.11
C LEU A 174 -11.30 16.19 2.98
N GLU A 175 -10.75 17.27 2.44
CA GLU A 175 -9.79 18.13 3.13
C GLU A 175 -10.40 18.85 4.34
N GLU A 176 -11.60 19.40 4.18
CA GLU A 176 -12.25 20.19 5.24
C GLU A 176 -12.70 19.34 6.43
N ARG A 177 -13.07 18.07 6.19
CA ARG A 177 -13.72 17.23 7.20
C ARG A 177 -13.03 15.91 7.45
N TRP A 178 -12.77 15.14 6.40
CA TRP A 178 -12.54 13.71 6.53
C TRP A 178 -11.08 13.34 6.79
N ILE A 179 -10.10 14.18 6.41
CA ILE A 179 -8.69 13.96 6.75
C ILE A 179 -8.50 13.95 8.27
N ALA A 180 -8.96 15.01 8.96
CA ALA A 180 -8.84 15.13 10.41
C ALA A 180 -9.73 14.13 11.18
N PHE A 181 -10.78 13.62 10.53
CA PHE A 181 -11.60 12.55 11.06
C PHE A 181 -10.86 11.19 11.05
N ALA A 182 -10.19 10.87 9.93
CA ALA A 182 -9.55 9.57 9.71
C ALA A 182 -8.12 9.48 10.29
N TRP A 183 -7.42 10.60 10.40
CA TRP A 183 -6.05 10.69 10.93
C TRP A 183 -5.97 11.63 12.13
N GLY A 184 -5.32 11.17 13.20
CA GLY A 184 -5.12 11.94 14.42
C GLY A 184 -4.50 11.09 15.54
N ASP A 185 -4.33 11.70 16.72
CA ASP A 185 -3.51 11.14 17.80
C ASP A 185 -4.28 10.27 18.82
N ASP A 186 -5.62 10.29 18.75
CA ASP A 186 -6.45 9.46 19.64
C ASP A 186 -6.39 7.98 19.21
N ARG A 187 -5.78 7.16 20.08
CA ARG A 187 -5.50 5.73 19.86
C ARG A 187 -6.74 4.85 19.94
N ASP A 188 -7.79 5.30 20.62
CA ASP A 188 -9.03 4.56 20.75
C ASP A 188 -10.03 4.90 19.62
N VAL A 189 -9.71 5.91 18.80
CA VAL A 189 -10.59 6.44 17.76
C VAL A 189 -10.01 6.31 16.36
N HIS A 190 -8.86 6.92 16.08
CA HIS A 190 -8.33 7.01 14.70
C HIS A 190 -7.93 5.65 14.12
N PRO A 191 -7.44 4.67 14.91
CA PRO A 191 -7.29 3.30 14.44
C PRO A 191 -8.59 2.57 14.09
N HIS A 192 -9.76 3.16 14.32
CA HIS A 192 -11.06 2.58 13.96
C HIS A 192 -11.79 3.38 12.87
N ARG A 193 -11.26 4.54 12.47
CA ARG A 193 -11.80 5.35 11.38
C ARG A 193 -11.00 5.09 10.12
N ARG A 194 -11.69 4.78 9.02
CA ARG A 194 -11.06 4.37 7.76
C ARG A 194 -11.65 5.12 6.59
N LEU A 195 -10.78 5.46 5.65
CA LEU A 195 -11.22 5.81 4.30
C LEU A 195 -11.25 4.52 3.47
N VAL A 196 -12.15 4.48 2.50
CA VAL A 196 -12.35 3.36 1.60
C VAL A 196 -12.38 3.89 0.18
N ILE A 197 -11.60 3.27 -0.69
CA ILE A 197 -11.60 3.51 -2.13
C ILE A 197 -12.30 2.31 -2.77
N SER A 198 -13.34 2.58 -3.54
CA SER A 198 -14.10 1.57 -4.29
C SER A 198 -14.13 1.92 -5.77
N LYS A 199 -14.06 0.91 -6.62
CA LYS A 199 -14.41 1.09 -8.03
C LYS A 199 -15.93 1.28 -8.15
N VAL A 200 -16.36 2.15 -9.06
CA VAL A 200 -17.79 2.40 -9.37
C VAL A 200 -18.34 1.30 -10.28
#